data_AF-A0AAW1QZS1-F1
#
_entry.id   AF-A0AAW1QZS1-F1
#
_cell.length_a   1.000
_cell.length_b   1.000
_cell.length_c   1.000
_cell.angle_alpha   90.00
_cell.angle_beta   90.00
_cell.angle_gamma   90.00
#
_symmetry.space_group_name_H-M   'P 1'
#
loop_
_entity.id
_entity.type
_entity.pdbx_description
1 polymer ?
#
loop_
_entity_poly.entity_id
_entity_poly.type
_entity_poly.pdbx_seq_one_letter_code
_entity_poly.pdbx_strand_id
1 'polypeptide(L)'
;MGKVHGSLARAGKVRGQTPKVPKQDKKKLPKGRALKRIKYNRRFVNIVVGFGKKKGPNSQQGAAWIFKWPRPDPGIQKPGTGSR
;
A
#
# COMPACT_ATOMS: atom_id res chain seq x y z
N MET A 1 -17.71 10.20 -34.66
CA MET A 1 -16.61 9.21 -34.78
C MET A 1 -16.14 8.85 -33.38
N GLY A 2 -16.49 7.65 -32.90
CA GLY A 2 -16.33 7.25 -31.50
C GLY A 2 -14.93 6.73 -31.15
N LYS A 3 -14.63 6.68 -29.85
CA LYS A 3 -13.40 6.08 -29.31
C LYS A 3 -13.44 4.56 -29.47
N VAL A 4 -13.00 4.08 -30.63
CA VAL A 4 -12.96 2.64 -30.96
C VAL A 4 -11.68 2.02 -30.37
N HIS A 5 -11.84 1.01 -29.52
CA HIS A 5 -10.72 0.19 -29.04
C HIS A 5 -10.20 -0.72 -30.17
N GLY A 6 -8.92 -1.11 -30.11
CA GLY A 6 -8.16 -1.65 -31.26
C GLY A 6 -8.83 -2.80 -32.01
N SER A 7 -8.46 -2.96 -33.29
CA SER A 7 -8.87 -4.06 -34.16
C SER A 7 -8.25 -5.40 -33.73
N LEU A 8 -8.98 -6.50 -33.93
CA LEU A 8 -8.53 -7.86 -33.62
C LEU A 8 -7.19 -8.23 -34.29
N ALA A 9 -6.91 -7.63 -35.44
CA ALA A 9 -5.68 -7.82 -36.21
C ALA A 9 -4.40 -7.27 -35.54
N ARG A 10 -4.50 -6.46 -34.49
CA ARG A 10 -3.33 -5.90 -33.77
C ARG A 10 -3.08 -6.66 -32.47
N ALA A 11 -2.55 -7.88 -32.61
CA ALA A 11 -2.11 -8.69 -31.48
C ALA A 11 -1.08 -7.94 -30.61
N GLY A 12 -1.20 -8.05 -29.29
CA GLY A 12 -0.24 -7.46 -28.36
C GLY A 12 -0.34 -5.94 -28.13
N LYS A 13 -1.29 -5.22 -28.78
CA LYS A 13 -1.47 -3.76 -28.65
C LYS A 13 -1.46 -3.29 -27.19
N VAL A 14 -2.22 -3.95 -26.31
CA VAL A 14 -2.37 -3.53 -24.91
C VAL A 14 -1.06 -3.70 -24.14
N ARG A 15 -0.34 -4.80 -24.34
CA ARG A 15 0.94 -5.06 -23.68
C ARG A 15 2.07 -4.15 -24.18
N GLY A 16 2.01 -3.73 -25.45
CA GLY A 16 2.93 -2.72 -26.01
C GLY A 16 2.63 -1.29 -25.56
N GLN A 17 1.35 -0.98 -25.29
CA GLN A 17 0.93 0.33 -24.77
C GLN A 17 1.25 0.52 -23.29
N THR A 18 1.25 -0.55 -22.49
CA THR A 18 1.58 -0.42 -21.06
C THR A 18 3.05 -0.06 -20.89
N PRO A 19 3.39 1.05 -20.20
CA PRO A 19 4.78 1.39 -19.94
C PRO A 19 5.44 0.25 -19.17
N LYS A 20 6.61 -0.19 -19.62
CA LYS A 20 7.33 -1.28 -18.97
C LYS A 20 7.96 -0.77 -17.68
N VAL A 21 7.27 -0.97 -16.57
CA VAL A 21 7.80 -0.63 -15.24
C VAL A 21 8.83 -1.70 -14.83
N PRO A 22 10.09 -1.31 -14.54
CA PRO A 22 11.08 -2.25 -14.02
C PRO A 22 10.66 -2.75 -12.64
N LYS A 23 11.07 -3.97 -12.28
CA LYS A 23 10.83 -4.49 -10.94
C LYS A 23 11.67 -3.67 -9.96
N GLN A 24 11.04 -3.19 -8.89
CA GLN A 24 11.76 -2.54 -7.80
C GLN A 24 12.68 -3.54 -7.11
N ASP A 25 13.90 -3.10 -6.79
CA ASP A 25 14.82 -3.86 -5.96
C ASP A 25 14.27 -3.96 -4.54
N LYS A 26 14.06 -5.19 -4.07
CA LYS A 26 13.54 -5.49 -2.74
C LYS A 26 14.56 -6.29 -1.97
N LYS A 27 14.72 -5.96 -0.69
CA LYS A 27 15.53 -6.74 0.24
C LYS A 27 15.01 -8.19 0.26
N LYS A 28 15.94 -9.14 0.33
CA LYS A 28 15.61 -10.57 0.39
C LYS A 28 14.73 -10.83 1.61
N LEU A 29 13.56 -11.42 1.36
CA LEU A 29 12.73 -11.92 2.45
C LEU A 29 13.39 -13.18 3.04
N PRO A 30 13.28 -13.40 4.36
CA PRO A 30 13.74 -14.64 4.95
C PRO A 30 12.97 -15.83 4.35
N LYS A 31 13.63 -16.97 4.22
CA LYS A 31 13.04 -18.21 3.69
C LYS A 31 12.68 -19.19 4.82
N GLY A 32 11.82 -20.17 4.53
CA GLY A 32 11.51 -21.27 5.44
C GLY A 32 10.79 -20.86 6.74
N ARG A 33 11.30 -21.33 7.88
CA ARG A 33 10.69 -21.16 9.21
C ARG A 33 10.56 -19.69 9.61
N ALA A 34 11.56 -18.87 9.32
CA ALA A 34 11.56 -17.44 9.65
C ALA A 34 10.40 -16.70 8.95
N LEU A 35 10.11 -17.04 7.69
CA LEU A 35 8.95 -16.48 6.97
C LEU A 35 7.62 -16.92 7.58
N LYS A 36 7.52 -18.19 7.96
CA LYS A 36 6.31 -18.73 8.62
C LYS A 36 6.02 -18.01 9.95
N ARG A 37 7.06 -17.70 10.74
CA ARG A 37 6.93 -16.92 11.98
C ARG A 37 6.38 -15.52 11.73
N ILE A 38 6.92 -14.80 10.74
CA ILE A 38 6.44 -13.46 10.37
C ILE A 38 4.97 -13.51 9.92
N LYS A 39 4.59 -14.52 9.12
CA LYS A 39 3.20 -14.71 8.69
C LYS A 39 2.25 -15.01 9.85
N TYR A 40 2.67 -15.83 10.81
CA TYR A 40 1.87 -16.18 11.98
C TYR A 40 1.61 -14.94 12.85
N ASN A 41 2.66 -14.20 13.21
CA ASN A 41 2.54 -13.00 14.03
C ASN A 41 1.60 -11.96 13.36
N ARG A 42 1.73 -11.77 12.04
CA ARG A 42 0.88 -10.84 11.27
C ARG A 42 -0.58 -11.27 11.13
N ARG A 43 -0.89 -12.57 11.22
CA ARG A 43 -2.26 -13.09 11.00
C ARG A 43 -3.01 -13.38 12.30
N PHE A 44 -2.31 -13.72 13.37
CA PHE A 44 -2.94 -14.30 14.55
C PHE A 44 -2.60 -13.60 15.86
N VAL A 45 -1.37 -13.10 16.03
CA VAL A 45 -0.91 -12.50 17.30
C VAL A 45 -1.17 -11.00 17.34
N ASN A 46 -0.79 -10.28 16.28
CA ASN A 46 -0.83 -8.81 16.26
C ASN A 46 -2.14 -8.24 15.69
N ILE A 47 -3.11 -9.08 15.34
CA ILE A 47 -4.42 -8.59 14.88
C ILE A 47 -5.31 -8.43 16.11
N VAL A 48 -5.68 -7.19 16.42
CA VAL A 48 -6.75 -6.92 17.39
C VAL A 48 -8.05 -7.44 16.80
N VAL A 49 -8.58 -8.51 17.39
CA VAL A 49 -9.91 -9.05 17.06
C VAL A 49 -10.93 -8.12 17.70
N GLY A 50 -11.14 -6.95 17.10
CA GLY A 50 -12.26 -6.09 17.48
C GLY A 50 -13.58 -6.87 17.32
N PHE A 51 -14.65 -6.41 17.98
CA PHE A 51 -16.00 -6.96 17.79
C PHE A 51 -16.38 -6.87 16.30
N GLY A 52 -16.41 -8.00 15.60
CA GLY A 52 -16.73 -8.08 14.16
C GLY A 52 -15.89 -9.09 13.36
N LYS A 53 -16.09 -9.10 12.04
CA LYS A 53 -15.41 -10.02 11.11
C LYS A 53 -13.93 -9.70 10.98
N LYS A 54 -13.06 -10.73 11.00
CA LYS A 54 -11.60 -10.58 10.85
C LYS A 54 -11.25 -9.85 9.54
N LYS A 55 -10.43 -8.80 9.66
CA LYS A 55 -9.98 -7.99 8.52
C LYS A 55 -9.13 -8.84 7.55
N GLY A 56 -9.45 -8.78 6.26
CA GLY A 56 -8.78 -9.59 5.23
C GLY A 56 -7.28 -9.26 5.10
N PRO A 57 -6.40 -10.25 4.80
CA PRO A 57 -4.94 -10.08 4.82
C PRO A 57 -4.36 -8.99 3.92
N ASN A 58 -5.11 -8.57 2.90
CA ASN A 58 -4.69 -7.57 1.93
C ASN A 58 -5.69 -6.40 1.86
N SER A 59 -6.50 -6.19 2.87
CA SER A 59 -7.54 -5.14 2.91
C SER A 59 -6.99 -3.69 2.85
N GLN A 60 -5.67 -3.49 2.83
CA GLN A 60 -5.01 -2.17 2.81
C GLN A 60 -4.41 -1.81 1.44
N GLN A 61 -4.68 -2.58 0.38
CA GLN A 61 -4.10 -2.39 -0.97
C GLN A 61 -4.27 -0.99 -1.58
N GLY A 62 -5.25 -0.21 -1.11
CA GLY A 62 -5.52 1.16 -1.56
C GLY A 62 -5.06 2.27 -0.61
N ALA A 63 -4.36 1.97 0.49
CA ALA A 63 -3.96 2.96 1.50
C ALA A 63 -2.78 3.85 1.05
N ALA A 64 -2.63 4.09 -0.26
CA ALA A 64 -1.65 5.02 -0.83
C ALA A 64 -2.05 6.51 -0.58
N TRP A 65 -3.30 6.78 -0.21
CA TRP A 65 -3.78 8.14 0.12
C TRP A 65 -3.26 8.66 1.47
N ILE A 66 -2.79 7.78 2.36
CA ILE A 66 -2.26 8.18 3.68
C ILE A 66 -0.88 8.83 3.55
N PHE A 67 -0.16 8.58 2.45
CA PHE A 67 1.21 9.05 2.26
C PHE A 67 1.36 10.15 1.19
N LYS A 68 0.25 10.63 0.59
CA LYS A 68 0.27 11.63 -0.49
C LYS A 68 -0.62 12.83 -0.18
N TRP A 69 -0.41 13.46 0.98
CA TRP A 69 -0.70 14.88 1.21
C TRP A 69 0.16 15.36 2.39
N PRO A 70 0.92 16.46 2.28
CA PRO A 70 1.39 17.14 3.47
C PRO A 70 0.14 17.65 4.19
N ARG A 71 -0.16 17.13 5.38
CA ARG A 71 -1.07 17.84 6.28
C ARG A 71 -0.35 19.16 6.60
N PRO A 72 -0.90 20.34 6.28
CA PRO A 72 -0.37 21.57 6.85
C PRO A 72 -0.53 21.47 8.36
N ASP A 73 0.56 21.73 9.09
CA ASP A 73 0.56 21.76 10.54
C ASP A 73 -0.56 22.70 11.02
N PRO A 74 -1.57 22.23 11.77
CA PRO A 74 -2.47 23.15 12.45
C PRO A 74 -1.62 23.80 13.55
N GLY A 75 -1.28 25.07 13.33
CA GLY A 75 -0.40 25.86 14.19
C GLY A 75 -0.73 25.68 15.67
N ILE A 76 0.09 24.90 16.36
CA ILE A 76 0.12 24.87 17.82
C ILE A 76 0.92 26.12 18.22
N GLN A 77 0.22 27.16 18.66
CA GLN A 77 0.84 28.22 19.45
C GLN A 77 1.38 27.56 20.72
N LYS A 78 2.71 27.50 20.85
CA LYS A 78 3.35 27.10 22.11
C LYS A 78 3.02 28.17 23.15
N PRO A 79 2.40 27.86 24.30
CA PRO A 79 2.35 28.80 25.40
C PRO A 79 3.79 29.03 25.87
N GLY A 80 4.18 30.30 25.91
CA GLY A 80 5.50 30.75 26.34
C GLY A 80 5.82 30.22 27.73
N THR A 81 7.04 29.71 27.90
CA THR A 81 7.62 29.48 29.21
C THR A 81 7.89 30.83 29.88
N GLY A 82 6.90 31.32 30.62
CA GLY A 82 7.06 32.42 31.57
C GLY A 82 7.74 31.88 32.83
N SER A 83 8.85 32.50 33.20
CA SER A 83 9.49 32.30 34.49
C SER A 83 8.66 32.91 35.61
N ARG A 84 8.30 32.09 36.59
CA ARG A 84 8.39 32.31 38.05
C ARG A 84 7.88 31.07 38.76
#